data_AF-A0A4U7KZT7-F1
#
_entry.id   AF-A0A4U7KZT7-F1
#
_cell.length_a   1.000
_cell.length_b   1.000
_cell.length_c   1.000
_cell.angle_alpha   90.00
_cell.angle_beta   90.00
_cell.angle_gamma   90.00
#
_symmetry.space_group_name_H-M   'P 1'
#
loop_
_entity.id
_entity.type
_entity.pdbx_description
1 polymer ?
#
loop_
_entity_poly.entity_id
_entity_poly.type
_entity_poly.pdbx_seq_one_letter_code
_entity_poly.pdbx_strand_id
1 'polypeptide(L)'
;MSETIDPIDFDIDAINNVEETAYQEGYQQGFDHGALHGTFEGRELGRNKGFELWDEVGFYRGMAEVWRECLERAEAAGHSSRKQTKQIQHLAGLERLISFFPMTNTSSDPSLELGQAAAADDVADVEMNADADADADADADANNDDAELAKLDMLTLLEKVRAKYRLTCSVLGVPSQRPSSLAEIGAASHQGQRMDSSSKADSKTVLVAGKLVDPSQLKY
;
A
#
# COMPACT_ATOMS: atom_id res chain seq x y z
N MET A 1 -51.83 -55.07 0.79
CA MET A 1 -51.89 -54.12 1.92
C MET A 1 -51.32 -52.84 1.38
N SER A 2 -52.18 -51.88 1.06
CA SER A 2 -51.80 -50.63 0.39
C SER A 2 -51.19 -49.72 1.45
N GLU A 3 -49.95 -49.29 1.26
CA GLU A 3 -49.32 -48.22 2.05
C GLU A 3 -50.13 -46.95 1.82
N THR A 4 -50.89 -46.55 2.84
CA THR A 4 -51.49 -45.22 2.92
C THR A 4 -50.35 -44.25 3.16
N ILE A 5 -49.91 -43.57 2.10
CA ILE A 5 -49.05 -42.40 2.19
C ILE A 5 -49.93 -41.32 2.83
N ASP A 6 -49.67 -41.00 4.10
CA ASP A 6 -50.37 -39.92 4.80
C ASP A 6 -50.12 -38.60 4.03
N PRO A 7 -51.17 -37.81 3.71
CA PRO A 7 -51.04 -36.81 2.65
C PRO A 7 -50.28 -35.54 3.06
N ILE A 8 -49.90 -35.39 4.32
CA ILE A 8 -49.14 -34.23 4.83
C ILE A 8 -48.36 -34.67 6.07
N ASP A 9 -47.10 -35.04 5.89
CA ASP A 9 -46.12 -35.06 6.98
C ASP A 9 -45.83 -33.59 7.34
N PHE A 10 -46.66 -33.05 8.24
CA PHE A 10 -46.62 -31.66 8.64
C PHE A 10 -45.61 -31.49 9.77
N ASP A 11 -44.42 -31.01 9.43
CA ASP A 11 -43.33 -30.80 10.37
C ASP A 11 -43.63 -29.59 11.29
N ILE A 12 -44.27 -29.86 12.43
CA ILE A 12 -44.59 -28.85 13.46
C ILE A 12 -43.31 -28.25 14.05
N ASP A 13 -42.22 -29.02 14.10
CA ASP A 13 -40.94 -28.56 14.63
C ASP A 13 -40.30 -27.52 13.68
N ALA A 14 -40.42 -27.71 12.37
CA ALA A 14 -40.03 -26.69 11.38
C ALA A 14 -40.78 -25.37 11.56
N ILE A 15 -42.09 -25.42 11.88
CA ILE A 15 -42.91 -24.20 12.11
C ILE A 15 -42.50 -23.46 13.38
N ASN A 16 -42.15 -24.21 14.44
CA ASN A 16 -41.71 -23.62 15.69
C ASN A 16 -40.33 -22.95 15.56
N ASN A 17 -39.49 -23.45 14.64
CA ASN A 17 -38.13 -22.95 14.41
C ASN A 17 -38.00 -21.96 13.23
N VAL A 18 -39.11 -21.45 12.67
CA VAL A 18 -39.08 -20.55 11.51
C VAL A 18 -38.28 -19.28 11.79
N GLU A 19 -38.41 -18.70 12.98
CA GLU A 19 -37.68 -17.48 13.35
C GLU A 19 -36.17 -17.73 13.41
N GLU A 20 -35.75 -18.81 14.08
CA GLU A 20 -34.34 -19.19 14.18
C GLU A 20 -33.75 -19.56 12.81
N THR A 21 -34.53 -20.26 11.98
CA THR A 21 -34.12 -20.60 10.60
C THR A 21 -33.95 -19.34 9.76
N ALA A 22 -34.92 -18.42 9.79
CA ALA A 22 -34.84 -17.16 9.04
C ALA A 22 -33.69 -16.27 9.54
N TYR A 23 -33.43 -16.26 10.85
CA TYR A 23 -32.28 -15.56 11.43
C TYR A 23 -30.96 -16.16 10.93
N GLN A 24 -30.82 -17.49 11.03
CA GLN A 24 -29.60 -18.18 10.62
C GLN A 24 -29.34 -18.04 9.12
N GLU A 25 -30.38 -18.13 8.29
CA GLU A 25 -30.31 -17.87 6.86
C GLU A 25 -29.89 -16.43 6.56
N GLY A 26 -30.52 -15.45 7.21
CA GLY A 26 -30.16 -14.04 7.03
C GLY A 26 -28.73 -13.73 7.49
N TYR A 27 -28.29 -14.31 8.61
CA TYR A 27 -26.94 -14.20 9.10
C TYR A 27 -25.93 -14.82 8.13
N GLN A 28 -26.17 -16.06 7.68
CA GLN A 28 -25.28 -16.76 6.77
C GLN A 28 -25.17 -16.02 5.43
N GLN A 29 -26.30 -15.58 4.87
CA GLN A 29 -26.31 -14.78 3.63
C GLN A 29 -25.55 -13.46 3.80
N GLY A 30 -25.77 -12.75 4.91
CA GLY A 30 -25.08 -11.50 5.20
C GLY A 30 -23.57 -11.70 5.40
N PHE A 31 -23.19 -12.77 6.10
CA PHE A 31 -21.79 -13.15 6.32
C PHE A 31 -21.09 -13.51 5.01
N ASP A 32 -21.68 -14.39 4.21
CA ASP A 32 -21.10 -14.82 2.92
C ASP A 32 -20.98 -13.65 1.95
N HIS A 33 -22.01 -12.79 1.90
CA HIS A 33 -21.97 -11.59 1.09
C HIS A 33 -20.91 -10.60 1.56
N GLY A 34 -20.82 -10.37 2.88
CA GLY A 34 -19.83 -9.48 3.49
C GLY A 34 -18.39 -9.97 3.31
N ALA A 35 -18.16 -11.27 3.47
CA ALA A 35 -16.87 -11.91 3.22
C ALA A 35 -16.46 -11.73 1.75
N LEU A 36 -17.39 -12.00 0.82
CA LEU A 36 -17.14 -11.83 -0.60
C LEU A 36 -16.83 -10.37 -0.94
N HIS A 37 -17.66 -9.42 -0.51
CA HIS A 37 -17.42 -7.99 -0.78
C HIS A 37 -16.13 -7.47 -0.15
N GLY A 38 -15.85 -7.86 1.10
CA GLY A 38 -14.62 -7.49 1.79
C GLY A 38 -13.38 -7.99 1.04
N THR A 39 -13.41 -9.19 0.47
CA THR A 39 -12.29 -9.69 -0.35
C THR A 39 -12.08 -8.90 -1.63
N PHE A 40 -13.15 -8.51 -2.32
CA PHE A 40 -13.05 -7.70 -3.53
C PHE A 40 -12.54 -6.29 -3.24
N GLU A 41 -13.15 -5.62 -2.26
CA GLU A 41 -12.77 -4.27 -1.86
C GLU A 41 -11.32 -4.23 -1.33
N GLY A 42 -10.94 -5.20 -0.49
CA GLY A 42 -9.57 -5.31 0.02
C GLY A 42 -8.53 -5.50 -1.08
N ARG A 43 -8.82 -6.35 -2.09
CA ARG A 43 -7.94 -6.54 -3.25
C ARG A 43 -7.82 -5.28 -4.10
N GLU A 44 -8.93 -4.59 -4.34
CA GLU A 44 -8.93 -3.35 -5.10
C GLU A 44 -8.14 -2.25 -4.38
N LEU A 45 -8.40 -2.07 -3.09
CA LEU A 45 -7.69 -1.11 -2.25
C LEU A 45 -6.19 -1.41 -2.20
N GLY A 46 -5.81 -2.67 -1.98
CA GLY A 46 -4.42 -3.11 -1.99
C GLY A 46 -3.72 -2.85 -3.31
N ARG A 47 -4.39 -3.11 -4.45
CA ARG A 47 -3.86 -2.79 -5.79
C ARG A 47 -3.65 -1.28 -5.97
N ASN A 48 -4.62 -0.46 -5.58
CA ASN A 48 -4.54 1.00 -5.71
C ASN A 48 -3.41 1.56 -4.83
N LYS A 49 -3.30 1.11 -3.58
CA LYS A 49 -2.22 1.54 -2.66
C LYS A 49 -0.85 1.03 -3.06
N GLY A 50 -0.75 -0.22 -3.52
CA GLY A 50 0.47 -0.76 -4.10
C GLY A 50 0.94 0.08 -5.29
N PHE A 51 0.02 0.48 -6.18
CA PHE A 51 0.34 1.35 -7.30
C PHE A 51 0.82 2.75 -6.85
N GLU A 52 0.16 3.39 -5.89
CA GLU A 52 0.61 4.70 -5.35
C GLU A 52 2.06 4.65 -4.84
N LEU A 53 2.43 3.58 -4.13
CA LEU A 53 3.78 3.41 -3.59
C LEU A 53 4.79 3.12 -4.71
N TRP A 54 4.44 2.21 -5.63
CA TRP A 54 5.32 1.84 -6.75
C TRP A 54 5.50 2.95 -7.78
N ASP A 55 4.52 3.81 -7.97
CA ASP A 55 4.64 4.97 -8.86
C ASP A 55 5.71 5.94 -8.37
N GLU A 56 5.78 6.17 -7.05
CA GLU A 56 6.84 6.98 -6.45
C GLU A 56 8.22 6.30 -6.54
N VAL A 57 8.31 5.00 -6.23
CA VAL A 57 9.55 4.23 -6.35
C VAL A 57 10.04 4.21 -7.81
N GLY A 58 9.13 4.00 -8.75
CA GLY A 58 9.40 3.99 -10.19
C GLY A 58 9.92 5.34 -10.69
N PHE A 59 9.34 6.45 -10.22
CA PHE A 59 9.84 7.79 -10.52
C PHE A 59 11.28 7.98 -10.05
N TYR A 60 11.60 7.58 -8.81
CA TYR A 60 12.96 7.69 -8.28
C TYR A 60 13.96 6.83 -9.04
N ARG A 61 13.55 5.61 -9.40
CA ARG A 61 14.37 4.69 -10.19
C ARG A 61 14.66 5.26 -11.58
N GLY A 62 13.64 5.71 -12.30
CA GLY A 62 13.80 6.28 -13.64
C GLY A 62 14.67 7.54 -13.63
N MET A 63 14.52 8.39 -12.62
CA MET A 63 15.41 9.55 -12.44
C MET A 63 16.86 9.12 -12.22
N ALA A 64 17.08 8.10 -11.38
CA ALA A 64 18.42 7.61 -11.11
C ALA A 64 19.11 7.05 -12.37
N GLU A 65 18.39 6.23 -13.13
CA GLU A 65 18.86 5.62 -14.39
C GLU A 65 19.22 6.70 -15.43
N VAL A 66 18.35 7.71 -15.63
CA VAL A 66 18.60 8.80 -16.58
C VAL A 66 19.85 9.60 -16.21
N TRP A 67 20.00 9.99 -14.93
CA TRP A 67 21.18 10.75 -14.51
C TRP A 67 22.45 9.91 -14.58
N ARG A 68 22.39 8.63 -14.22
CA ARG A 68 23.51 7.70 -14.36
C ARG A 68 23.98 7.64 -15.81
N GLU A 69 23.08 7.40 -16.75
CA GLU A 69 23.42 7.36 -18.18
C GLU A 69 24.02 8.69 -18.67
N CYS A 70 23.47 9.84 -18.23
CA CYS A 70 24.00 11.15 -18.61
C CYS A 70 25.44 11.33 -18.11
N LEU A 71 25.72 10.92 -16.88
CA LEU A 71 27.06 11.02 -16.30
C LEU A 71 28.04 10.05 -16.97
N GLU A 72 27.64 8.81 -17.22
CA GLU A 72 28.51 7.82 -17.91
C GLU A 72 28.84 8.27 -19.35
N ARG A 73 27.87 8.85 -20.07
CA ARG A 73 28.13 9.44 -21.40
C ARG A 73 29.09 10.63 -21.35
N ALA A 74 28.98 11.48 -20.33
CA ALA A 74 29.91 12.59 -20.14
C ALA A 74 31.34 12.12 -19.81
N GLU A 75 31.45 11.05 -19.02
CA GLU A 75 32.73 10.40 -18.73
C GLU A 75 33.37 9.81 -20.00
N ALA A 76 32.59 9.09 -20.82
CA ALA A 76 33.04 8.58 -22.11
C ALA A 76 33.50 9.69 -23.08
N ALA A 77 32.92 10.88 -22.97
CA ALA A 77 33.33 12.07 -23.71
C ALA A 77 34.56 12.79 -23.11
N GLY A 78 35.24 12.20 -22.12
CA GLY A 78 36.45 12.73 -21.49
C GLY A 78 36.22 13.70 -20.34
N HIS A 79 34.97 13.89 -19.89
CA HIS A 79 34.63 14.82 -18.80
C HIS A 79 34.56 14.11 -17.44
N SER A 80 35.59 13.33 -17.09
CA SER A 80 35.65 12.63 -15.79
C SER A 80 36.07 13.57 -14.65
N SER A 81 35.34 13.57 -13.54
CA SER A 81 35.68 14.36 -12.34
C SER A 81 35.37 13.63 -11.04
N ARG A 82 36.08 13.96 -9.95
CA ARG A 82 35.77 13.44 -8.60
C ARG A 82 34.31 13.71 -8.19
N LYS A 83 33.73 14.83 -8.64
CA LYS A 83 32.33 15.17 -8.38
C LYS A 83 31.40 14.16 -9.07
N GLN A 84 31.68 13.80 -10.31
CA GLN A 84 30.91 12.82 -11.07
C GLN A 84 30.99 11.42 -10.44
N THR A 85 32.19 10.98 -10.03
CA THR A 85 32.33 9.70 -9.31
C THR A 85 31.45 9.66 -8.06
N LYS A 86 31.42 10.74 -7.28
CA LYS A 86 30.53 10.85 -6.11
C LYS A 86 29.05 10.82 -6.52
N GLN A 87 28.65 11.53 -7.57
CA GLN A 87 27.28 11.50 -8.09
C GLN A 87 26.85 10.08 -8.46
N ILE A 88 27.68 9.33 -9.18
CA ILE A 88 27.43 7.94 -9.58
C ILE A 88 27.30 7.03 -8.35
N GLN A 89 28.15 7.19 -7.33
CA GLN A 89 28.06 6.42 -6.07
C GLN A 89 26.74 6.69 -5.33
N HIS A 90 26.30 7.95 -5.29
CA HIS A 90 25.03 8.31 -4.66
C HIS A 90 23.83 7.70 -5.40
N LEU A 91 23.86 7.70 -6.73
CA LEU A 91 22.86 7.05 -7.59
C LEU A 91 22.84 5.53 -7.38
N ALA A 92 24.01 4.88 -7.29
CA ALA A 92 24.11 3.45 -7.02
C ALA A 92 23.53 3.06 -5.66
N GLY A 93 23.78 3.87 -4.62
CA GLY A 93 23.14 3.64 -3.32
C GLY A 93 21.63 3.83 -3.34
N LEU A 94 21.09 4.71 -4.18
CA LEU A 94 19.64 4.88 -4.33
C LEU A 94 19.01 3.66 -5.04
N GLU A 95 19.61 3.20 -6.14
CA GLU A 95 19.15 2.01 -6.86
C GLU A 95 19.22 0.75 -5.99
N ARG A 96 20.27 0.59 -5.17
CA ARG A 96 20.38 -0.51 -4.21
C ARG A 96 19.21 -0.54 -3.24
N LEU A 97 18.84 0.59 -2.63
CA LEU A 97 17.66 0.66 -1.75
C LEU A 97 16.38 0.28 -2.49
N ILE A 98 16.23 0.74 -3.73
CA ILE A 98 15.06 0.43 -4.56
C ILE A 98 14.99 -1.07 -4.90
N SER A 99 16.13 -1.75 -5.07
CA SER A 99 16.13 -3.19 -5.39
C SER A 99 15.56 -4.10 -4.28
N PHE A 100 15.52 -3.62 -3.04
CA PHE A 100 14.90 -4.34 -1.92
C PHE A 100 13.37 -4.18 -1.89
N PHE A 101 12.80 -3.31 -2.72
CA PHE A 101 11.36 -3.09 -2.71
C PHE A 101 10.60 -4.30 -3.28
N PRO A 102 9.60 -4.86 -2.56
CA PRO A 102 8.92 -6.07 -2.99
C PRO A 102 8.19 -5.91 -4.34
N MET A 103 8.54 -6.76 -5.31
CA MET A 103 7.94 -6.79 -6.64
C MET A 103 6.69 -7.69 -6.75
N THR A 104 6.48 -8.55 -5.75
CA THR A 104 5.38 -9.53 -5.74
C THR A 104 4.61 -9.42 -4.43
N ASN A 105 3.30 -9.56 -4.51
CA ASN A 105 2.45 -9.56 -3.34
C ASN A 105 2.46 -10.94 -2.66
N THR A 106 3.04 -11.02 -1.45
CA THR A 106 3.10 -12.23 -0.63
C THR A 106 1.72 -12.68 -0.13
N SER A 107 0.67 -11.86 -0.24
CA SER A 107 -0.71 -12.27 0.10
C SER A 107 -1.31 -13.35 -0.81
N SER A 108 -0.52 -13.87 -1.75
CA SER A 108 -0.83 -15.09 -2.52
C SER A 108 -0.48 -16.36 -1.73
N ASP A 109 0.19 -16.22 -0.58
CA ASP A 109 0.49 -17.31 0.33
C ASP A 109 -0.78 -17.72 1.09
N PRO A 110 -1.31 -18.93 0.87
CA PRO A 110 -2.47 -19.43 1.59
C PRO A 110 -2.24 -19.50 3.12
N SER A 111 -1.00 -19.41 3.59
CA SER A 111 -0.64 -19.37 5.01
C SER A 111 -1.04 -18.06 5.71
N LEU A 112 -1.34 -17.01 4.95
CA LEU A 112 -1.74 -15.69 5.46
C LEU A 112 -3.26 -15.45 5.41
N GLU A 113 -4.07 -16.48 5.11
CA GLU A 113 -5.52 -16.37 5.27
C GLU A 113 -5.83 -16.10 6.74
N LEU A 114 -6.39 -14.92 7.02
CA LEU A 114 -6.69 -14.38 8.35
C LEU A 114 -7.84 -15.13 9.08
N GLY A 115 -8.01 -16.43 8.78
CA GLY A 115 -9.12 -17.26 9.23
C GLY A 115 -8.78 -18.30 10.30
N GLN A 116 -7.51 -18.46 10.73
CA GLN A 116 -7.17 -19.49 11.72
C GLN A 116 -5.83 -19.25 12.44
N ALA A 117 -5.78 -18.24 13.31
CA ALA A 117 -4.75 -18.17 14.35
C ALA A 117 -5.20 -17.24 15.50
N ALA A 118 -6.19 -17.68 16.27
CA ALA A 118 -6.27 -17.27 17.66
C ALA A 118 -5.32 -18.18 18.47
N ALA A 119 -4.44 -17.54 19.25
CA ALA A 119 -3.53 -18.12 20.25
C ALA A 119 -2.21 -18.72 19.74
N ALA A 120 -1.16 -17.89 19.71
CA ALA A 120 0.14 -18.22 20.28
C ALA A 120 0.86 -16.91 20.62
N ASP A 121 0.78 -16.56 21.91
CA ASP A 121 1.65 -15.59 22.56
C ASP A 121 3.01 -16.28 22.69
N ASP A 122 4.02 -15.84 21.93
CA ASP A 122 5.40 -16.32 22.07
C ASP A 122 6.32 -15.11 22.19
N VAL A 123 6.58 -14.77 23.45
CA VAL A 123 7.55 -13.78 23.91
C VAL A 123 8.94 -14.36 23.68
N ALA A 124 9.61 -13.95 22.61
CA ALA A 124 11.00 -14.28 22.38
C ALA A 124 11.90 -13.37 23.24
N ASP A 125 12.55 -13.99 24.23
CA ASP A 125 13.61 -13.41 25.06
C ASP A 125 14.77 -12.89 24.20
N VAL A 126 15.10 -11.60 24.36
CA VAL A 126 16.34 -11.01 23.83
C VAL A 126 17.38 -10.99 24.94
N GLU A 127 18.25 -12.01 24.95
CA GLU A 127 19.49 -11.97 25.74
C GLU A 127 20.46 -10.96 25.12
N MET A 128 20.67 -9.84 25.81
CA MET A 128 21.82 -8.95 25.56
C MET A 128 23.08 -9.61 26.13
N ASN A 129 23.93 -10.16 25.26
CA ASN A 129 25.33 -10.37 25.57
C ASN A 129 26.15 -9.21 25.00
N ALA A 130 26.62 -8.34 25.88
CA ALA A 130 27.60 -7.31 25.61
C ALA A 130 28.97 -7.83 26.02
N ASP A 131 29.92 -7.86 25.07
CA ASP A 131 31.40 -7.87 25.20
C ASP A 131 31.94 -8.31 23.82
N ALA A 132 33.06 -7.87 23.24
CA ALA A 132 33.93 -6.71 23.35
C ALA A 132 34.87 -6.80 22.10
N ASP A 133 35.37 -5.65 21.65
CA ASP A 133 36.62 -5.43 20.92
C ASP A 133 36.85 -5.78 19.42
N ALA A 134 37.44 -4.76 18.78
CA ALA A 134 38.55 -4.73 17.82
C ALA A 134 38.29 -4.76 16.30
N ASP A 135 38.44 -3.57 15.70
CA ASP A 135 39.01 -3.25 14.39
C ASP A 135 39.25 -4.41 13.41
N ALA A 136 38.29 -4.61 12.50
CA ALA A 136 38.48 -5.04 11.10
C ALA A 136 37.15 -4.88 10.34
N ASP A 137 37.21 -4.75 9.03
CA ASP A 137 36.10 -4.93 8.07
C ASP A 137 35.17 -3.76 7.75
N ALA A 138 35.61 -2.92 6.81
CA ALA A 138 34.73 -2.10 5.99
C ALA A 138 33.97 -2.91 4.89
N ASP A 139 34.23 -4.22 4.75
CA ASP A 139 33.61 -5.11 3.75
C ASP A 139 32.60 -6.11 4.36
N ALA A 140 32.64 -6.37 5.67
CA ALA A 140 31.66 -7.22 6.36
C ALA A 140 30.35 -6.47 6.70
N ASP A 141 30.42 -5.13 6.81
CA ASP A 141 29.31 -4.26 7.20
C ASP A 141 28.20 -4.19 6.11
N ALA A 142 28.60 -4.15 4.84
CA ALA A 142 27.66 -4.02 3.71
C ALA A 142 26.75 -5.24 3.50
N ASN A 143 27.19 -6.44 3.91
CA ASN A 143 26.39 -7.66 3.81
C ASN A 143 25.36 -7.76 4.94
N ASN A 144 25.68 -7.23 6.12
CA ASN A 144 24.76 -7.15 7.25
C ASN A 144 23.65 -6.13 6.97
N ASP A 145 24.01 -4.96 6.42
CA ASP A 145 23.05 -3.92 6.04
C ASP A 145 22.02 -4.40 5.01
N ASP A 146 22.41 -5.23 4.04
CA ASP A 146 21.49 -5.77 3.03
C ASP A 146 20.49 -6.78 3.61
N ALA A 147 20.94 -7.63 4.53
CA ALA A 147 20.07 -8.55 5.24
C ALA A 147 19.05 -7.81 6.11
N GLU A 148 19.46 -6.70 6.72
CA GLU A 148 18.56 -5.83 7.49
C GLU A 148 17.59 -5.10 6.57
N LEU A 149 18.05 -4.51 5.45
CA LEU A 149 17.19 -3.83 4.47
C LEU A 149 16.11 -4.75 3.87
N ALA A 150 16.40 -6.04 3.67
CA ALA A 150 15.43 -7.01 3.18
C ALA A 150 14.33 -7.36 4.19
N LYS A 151 14.60 -7.20 5.50
CA LYS A 151 13.62 -7.45 6.58
C LYS A 151 12.76 -6.22 6.90
N LEU A 152 13.13 -5.05 6.40
CA LEU A 152 12.42 -3.80 6.69
C LEU A 152 11.02 -3.80 6.10
N ASP A 153 10.09 -3.17 6.83
CA ASP A 153 8.75 -2.90 6.32
C ASP A 153 8.81 -1.97 5.09
N MET A 154 7.88 -2.18 4.16
CA MET A 154 7.82 -1.47 2.89
C MET A 154 7.77 0.05 3.05
N LEU A 155 7.04 0.57 4.05
CA LEU A 155 6.94 2.01 4.29
C LEU A 155 8.26 2.57 4.83
N THR A 156 8.93 1.84 5.72
CA THR A 156 10.23 2.24 6.24
C THR A 156 11.31 2.25 5.15
N LEU A 157 11.25 1.29 4.23
CA LEU A 157 12.12 1.25 3.05
C LEU A 157 11.84 2.46 2.13
N LEU A 158 10.56 2.79 1.90
CA LEU A 158 10.18 3.97 1.11
C LEU A 158 10.70 5.27 1.72
N GLU A 159 10.64 5.43 3.05
CA GLU A 159 11.21 6.59 3.74
C GLU A 159 12.72 6.71 3.55
N LYS A 160 13.44 5.58 3.64
CA LYS A 160 14.89 5.52 3.34
C LYS A 160 15.18 5.91 1.89
N VAL A 161 14.38 5.41 0.93
CA VAL A 161 14.49 5.77 -0.50
C VAL A 161 14.27 7.27 -0.69
N ARG A 162 13.21 7.86 -0.12
CA ARG A 162 12.93 9.31 -0.18
C ARG A 162 14.09 10.14 0.41
N ALA A 163 14.62 9.72 1.55
CA ALA A 163 15.75 10.40 2.19
C ALA A 163 17.00 10.35 1.30
N LYS A 164 17.32 9.17 0.75
CA LYS A 164 18.44 8.99 -0.17
C LYS A 164 18.24 9.81 -1.45
N TYR A 165 17.03 9.84 -2.01
CA TYR A 165 16.70 10.63 -3.20
C TYR A 165 16.92 12.14 -2.99
N ARG A 166 16.48 12.70 -1.85
CA ARG A 166 16.77 14.11 -1.52
C ARG A 166 18.27 14.39 -1.48
N LEU A 167 19.03 13.47 -0.91
CA LEU A 167 20.49 13.57 -0.85
C LEU A 167 21.12 13.46 -2.25
N THR A 168 20.66 12.53 -3.10
CA THR A 168 21.17 12.40 -4.48
C THR A 168 20.86 13.65 -5.30
N CYS A 169 19.65 14.22 -5.18
CA CYS A 169 19.29 15.48 -5.81
C CYS A 169 20.20 16.64 -5.39
N SER A 170 20.52 16.73 -4.09
CA SER A 170 21.48 17.74 -3.58
C SER A 170 22.87 17.58 -4.19
N VAL A 171 23.35 16.35 -4.35
CA VAL A 171 24.67 16.05 -4.94
C VAL A 171 24.68 16.26 -6.46
N LEU A 172 23.55 16.02 -7.14
CA LEU A 172 23.36 16.30 -8.57
C LEU A 172 23.18 17.81 -8.85
N GLY A 173 22.73 18.59 -7.85
CA GLY A 173 22.41 20.01 -8.00
C GLY A 173 21.06 20.24 -8.68
N VAL A 174 20.14 19.29 -8.55
CA VAL A 174 18.81 19.30 -9.16
C VAL A 174 17.76 19.45 -8.05
N PRO A 175 16.70 20.25 -8.21
CA PRO A 175 15.64 20.32 -7.21
C PRO A 175 14.96 18.94 -7.05
N SER A 176 14.75 18.52 -5.80
CA SER A 176 14.01 17.28 -5.53
C SER A 176 12.54 17.47 -5.90
N GLN A 177 12.10 16.82 -6.97
CA GLN A 177 10.70 16.79 -7.37
C GLN A 177 9.99 15.62 -6.69
N ARG A 178 8.72 15.80 -6.35
CA ARG A 178 7.83 14.67 -6.05
C ARG A 178 7.12 14.25 -7.34
N PRO A 179 6.81 12.95 -7.51
CA PRO A 179 5.99 12.50 -8.61
C PRO A 179 4.66 13.26 -8.65
N SER A 180 4.25 13.69 -9.85
CA SER A 180 3.08 14.55 -10.07
C SER A 180 1.78 13.92 -9.60
N SER A 181 1.65 12.59 -9.70
CA SER A 181 0.53 11.80 -9.16
C SER A 181 0.30 12.03 -7.66
N LEU A 182 1.37 12.07 -6.87
CA LEU A 182 1.32 12.35 -5.43
C LEU A 182 1.02 13.84 -5.15
N ALA A 183 1.50 14.73 -6.04
CA ALA A 183 1.20 16.16 -5.97
C ALA A 183 -0.28 16.46 -6.30
N GLU A 184 -0.86 15.73 -7.24
CA GLU A 184 -2.28 15.82 -7.62
C GLU A 184 -3.21 15.27 -6.55
N ILE A 185 -2.84 14.20 -5.83
CA ILE A 185 -3.61 13.70 -4.68
C ILE A 185 -3.59 14.71 -3.51
N GLY A 186 -2.43 15.30 -3.22
CA GLY A 186 -2.30 16.37 -2.24
C GLY A 186 -3.04 17.65 -2.65
N ALA A 187 -3.05 17.97 -3.95
CA ALA A 187 -3.81 19.08 -4.51
C ALA A 187 -5.31 18.79 -4.50
N ALA A 188 -5.78 17.59 -4.84
CA ALA A 188 -7.19 17.19 -4.79
C ALA A 188 -7.74 17.25 -3.36
N SER A 189 -6.91 16.94 -2.37
CA SER A 189 -7.22 17.10 -0.94
C SER A 189 -7.36 18.58 -0.51
N HIS A 190 -6.70 19.51 -1.21
CA HIS A 190 -6.72 20.95 -0.94
C HIS A 190 -7.59 21.78 -1.92
N GLN A 191 -7.95 21.22 -3.07
CA GLN A 191 -8.74 21.85 -4.12
C GLN A 191 -10.26 21.76 -3.85
N GLY A 192 -10.66 21.07 -2.78
CA GLY A 192 -11.99 21.18 -2.19
C GLY A 192 -12.26 22.50 -1.46
N GLN A 193 -11.29 23.42 -1.33
CA GLN A 193 -11.47 24.66 -0.56
C GLN A 193 -11.14 25.98 -1.27
N ARG A 194 -10.64 26.01 -2.52
CA ARG A 194 -10.36 27.29 -3.19
C ARG A 194 -10.45 27.22 -4.72
N MET A 195 -11.63 27.52 -5.27
CA MET A 195 -11.89 28.34 -6.47
C MET A 195 -13.40 28.67 -6.44
N ASP A 196 -13.78 29.76 -5.79
CA ASP A 196 -13.94 31.14 -6.29
C ASP A 196 -15.29 31.41 -6.97
N SER A 197 -15.90 32.44 -6.40
CA SER A 197 -17.09 33.16 -6.73
C SER A 197 -17.13 33.66 -8.18
N SER A 198 -18.16 33.25 -8.92
CA SER A 198 -19.02 34.14 -9.73
C SER A 198 -19.96 33.29 -10.58
N SER A 199 -21.13 32.97 -10.04
CA SER A 199 -22.41 33.10 -10.76
C SER A 199 -23.55 32.79 -9.80
N LYS A 200 -24.55 33.66 -9.88
CA LYS A 200 -25.67 33.80 -8.97
C LYS A 200 -26.73 32.75 -9.33
N ALA A 201 -26.87 31.69 -8.54
CA ALA A 201 -28.09 30.88 -8.45
C ALA A 201 -28.07 30.10 -7.13
N ASP A 202 -28.89 30.51 -6.17
CA ASP A 202 -29.08 29.83 -4.88
C ASP A 202 -29.79 28.47 -5.10
N SER A 203 -29.04 27.40 -5.40
CA SER A 203 -29.52 26.02 -5.28
C SER A 203 -29.06 25.45 -3.94
N LYS A 204 -29.96 25.41 -2.97
CA LYS A 204 -29.71 25.00 -1.58
C LYS A 204 -29.55 23.47 -1.50
N THR A 205 -28.37 22.95 -1.77
CA THR A 205 -28.07 21.50 -1.67
C THR A 205 -28.06 21.02 -0.22
N VAL A 206 -28.62 19.83 0.04
CA VAL A 206 -28.69 19.23 1.38
C VAL A 206 -27.95 17.88 1.37
N LEU A 207 -27.22 17.59 2.44
CA LEU A 207 -26.42 16.38 2.61
C LEU A 207 -27.32 15.25 3.14
N VAL A 208 -27.53 14.21 2.33
CA VAL A 208 -28.34 13.04 2.70
C VAL A 208 -27.50 11.79 2.47
N ALA A 209 -27.30 10.99 3.52
CA ALA A 209 -26.53 9.74 3.47
C ALA A 209 -25.13 9.87 2.81
N GLY A 210 -24.41 10.96 3.10
CA GLY A 210 -23.05 11.19 2.60
C GLY A 210 -22.96 11.66 1.15
N LYS A 211 -24.09 11.84 0.44
CA LYS A 211 -24.14 12.45 -0.89
C LYS A 211 -24.84 13.82 -0.83
N LEU A 212 -24.27 14.82 -1.50
CA LEU A 212 -24.91 16.12 -1.69
C LEU A 212 -26.00 15.97 -2.75
N VAL A 213 -27.25 16.19 -2.37
CA VAL A 213 -28.40 16.08 -3.26
C VAL A 213 -29.11 17.43 -3.31
N ASP A 214 -29.47 17.87 -4.51
CA ASP A 214 -30.30 19.06 -4.72
C ASP A 214 -31.78 18.69 -4.45
N PRO A 215 -32.40 19.23 -3.38
CA PRO A 215 -33.77 18.89 -3.03
C PRO A 215 -34.80 19.34 -4.08
N SER A 216 -34.44 20.25 -4.99
CA SER A 216 -35.34 20.68 -6.08
C SER A 216 -35.52 19.63 -7.19
N GLN A 217 -34.66 18.62 -7.24
CA GLN A 217 -34.73 17.53 -8.23
C GLN A 217 -35.46 16.28 -7.73
N LEU A 218 -35.83 16.24 -6.44
CA LEU A 218 -36.65 15.18 -5.87
C LEU A 218 -38.13 15.47 -6.20
N LYS A 219 -38.63 14.91 -7.30
CA LYS A 219 -40.07 14.85 -7.56
C LYS A 219 -40.67 13.74 -6.68
N TYR A 220 -41.56 14.11 -5.77
CA TYR A 220 -42.43 13.17 -5.04
C TYR A 220 -43.65 12.81 -5.89
#